data_AF-A0A496DX19-F1
#
_entry.id   AF-A0A496DX19-F1
#
_cell.length_a   1.000
_cell.length_b   1.000
_cell.length_c   1.000
_cell.angle_alpha   90.00
_cell.angle_beta   90.00
_cell.angle_gamma   90.00
#
_symmetry.space_group_name_H-M   'P 1'
#
loop_
_entity.id
_entity.type
_entity.pdbx_description
1 polymer ?
#
loop_
_entity_poly.entity_id
_entity_poly.type
_entity_poly.pdbx_seq_one_letter_code
_entity_poly.pdbx_strand_id
1 'polypeptide(L)'
;MRKVFGIGETILDIIFRNDQPQKAVPGGSVFNGLISLGRLNVPVSFISELGNDRVGDMIRDFMKDNHITTEFVDRFPDGKSPISLAFLDDDKNANYIFYKDYPAQRLEVPLPKIEKDDIFVFGSYYSLNPVLRTRMVEFLQYAQERKAIIYYDPNFRKAHAHEAIRLMPTVLENLEFADIVRGSDEDFQNLYGKSDAQEVYKEHIQFYCDCFLTTHGANGVNLHTRNFTRHFDSPQIQPLSTIGAGDNFNAGIIYGLLKYDVRHADLPSLDQDTWGKIIRCGMDLASEVCQSYDNYISKEFAAKYVSQS
;
A
#
# COMPACT_ATOMS: atom_id res chain seq x y z
N MET A 1 4.77 -20.08 9.00
CA MET A 1 4.31 -19.38 7.79
C MET A 1 4.71 -17.93 7.94
N ARG A 2 5.34 -17.33 6.92
CA ARG A 2 5.76 -15.91 6.97
C ARG A 2 4.55 -15.01 7.14
N LYS A 3 4.72 -13.90 7.85
CA LYS A 3 3.69 -12.91 8.11
C LYS A 3 3.91 -11.67 7.27
N VAL A 4 2.82 -10.94 7.04
CA VAL A 4 2.85 -9.59 6.49
C VAL A 4 2.42 -8.61 7.57
N PHE A 5 3.25 -7.62 7.81
CA PHE A 5 2.94 -6.47 8.65
C PHE A 5 2.75 -5.27 7.75
N GLY A 6 1.67 -4.53 7.94
CA GLY A 6 1.54 -3.22 7.31
C GLY A 6 1.33 -2.14 8.35
N ILE A 7 1.90 -0.97 8.12
CA ILE A 7 1.68 0.22 8.93
C ILE A 7 1.10 1.33 8.05
N GLY A 8 -0.01 1.93 8.47
CA GLY A 8 -0.69 2.92 7.64
C GLY A 8 -1.92 3.51 8.30
N GLU A 9 -2.57 4.41 7.56
CA GLU A 9 -3.80 5.05 7.98
C GLU A 9 -5.01 4.11 7.90
N THR A 10 -5.99 4.37 8.76
CA THR A 10 -7.37 3.91 8.60
C THR A 10 -8.25 5.10 8.28
N ILE A 11 -9.25 4.88 7.42
CA ILE A 11 -10.24 5.90 7.11
C ILE A 11 -11.57 5.25 6.74
N LEU A 12 -12.68 5.92 7.02
CA LEU A 12 -13.96 5.58 6.41
C LEU A 12 -14.19 6.46 5.19
N ASP A 13 -14.14 5.86 4.00
CA ASP A 13 -14.45 6.54 2.75
C ASP A 13 -15.96 6.54 2.52
N ILE A 14 -16.56 7.73 2.46
CA ILE A 14 -17.98 7.94 2.15
C ILE A 14 -18.08 8.53 0.75
N ILE A 15 -18.70 7.77 -0.16
CA ILE A 15 -18.84 8.15 -1.56
C ILE A 15 -20.17 8.87 -1.74
N PHE A 16 -20.13 10.06 -2.35
CA PHE A 16 -21.28 10.89 -2.68
C PHE A 16 -21.52 10.92 -4.19
N ARG A 17 -22.80 10.92 -4.56
CA ARG A 17 -23.27 11.20 -5.92
C ARG A 17 -24.49 12.08 -5.82
N ASN A 18 -24.53 13.16 -6.61
CA ASN A 18 -25.58 14.18 -6.53
C ASN A 18 -25.80 14.67 -5.09
N ASP A 19 -24.69 14.93 -4.38
CA ASP A 19 -24.66 15.34 -2.97
C ASP A 19 -25.36 14.39 -1.98
N GLN A 20 -25.59 13.13 -2.36
CA GLN A 20 -26.16 12.10 -1.49
C GLN A 20 -25.17 10.96 -1.23
N PRO A 21 -25.01 10.52 0.02
CA PRO A 21 -24.13 9.41 0.35
C PRO A 21 -24.66 8.11 -0.26
N GLN A 22 -23.81 7.41 -1.01
CA GLN A 22 -24.13 6.17 -1.70
C GLN A 22 -23.61 4.94 -0.93
N LYS A 23 -22.39 5.05 -0.41
CA LYS A 23 -21.68 3.94 0.24
C LYS A 23 -20.66 4.50 1.23
N ALA A 24 -20.49 3.81 2.35
CA ALA A 24 -19.42 4.06 3.30
C ALA A 24 -18.61 2.77 3.48
N VAL A 25 -17.30 2.82 3.23
CA VAL A 25 -16.41 1.66 3.32
C VAL A 25 -15.11 2.00 4.03
N PRO A 26 -14.59 1.10 4.88
CA PRO A 26 -13.23 1.21 5.38
C PRO A 26 -12.21 1.24 4.24
N GLY A 27 -11.20 2.08 4.38
CA GLY A 27 -10.14 2.30 3.40
C GLY A 27 -8.84 2.80 4.04
N GLY A 28 -7.93 3.18 3.16
CA GLY A 28 -6.53 3.52 3.46
C GLY A 28 -5.61 2.76 2.50
N SER A 29 -4.51 3.35 2.05
CA SER A 29 -3.71 2.74 0.98
C SER A 29 -3.15 1.37 1.38
N VAL A 30 -2.36 1.34 2.47
CA VAL A 30 -1.82 0.08 2.99
C VAL A 30 -2.95 -0.85 3.43
N PHE A 31 -3.99 -0.28 4.05
CA PHE A 31 -5.17 -1.01 4.52
C PHE A 31 -5.84 -1.83 3.39
N ASN A 32 -6.11 -1.21 2.25
CA ASN A 32 -6.77 -1.83 1.10
C ASN A 32 -6.01 -3.08 0.63
N GLY A 33 -4.68 -2.96 0.47
CA GLY A 33 -3.83 -4.08 0.07
C GLY A 33 -3.81 -5.20 1.11
N LEU A 34 -3.77 -4.85 2.40
CA LEU A 34 -3.82 -5.83 3.49
C LEU A 34 -5.15 -6.60 3.53
N ILE A 35 -6.28 -5.93 3.30
CA ILE A 35 -7.60 -6.59 3.22
C ILE A 35 -7.59 -7.67 2.13
N SER A 36 -7.04 -7.36 0.96
CA SER A 36 -6.91 -8.34 -0.13
C SER A 36 -6.01 -9.51 0.24
N LEU A 37 -4.88 -9.26 0.92
CA LEU A 37 -4.01 -10.32 1.45
C LEU A 37 -4.73 -11.21 2.47
N GLY A 38 -5.50 -10.63 3.39
CA GLY A 38 -6.30 -11.40 4.35
C GLY A 38 -7.38 -12.26 3.70
N ARG A 39 -8.01 -11.77 2.62
CA ARG A 39 -8.94 -12.57 1.80
C ARG A 39 -8.24 -13.74 1.09
N LEU A 40 -6.96 -13.59 0.74
CA LEU A 40 -6.10 -14.67 0.23
C LEU A 40 -5.57 -15.61 1.33
N ASN A 41 -6.02 -15.45 2.58
CA ASN A 41 -5.58 -16.22 3.75
C ASN A 41 -4.09 -16.04 4.10
N VAL A 42 -3.49 -14.92 3.71
CA VAL A 42 -2.14 -14.55 4.15
C VAL A 42 -2.20 -14.14 5.64
N PRO A 43 -1.27 -14.59 6.49
CA PRO A 43 -1.20 -14.11 7.88
C PRO A 43 -0.80 -12.63 7.94
N VAL A 44 -1.78 -11.75 8.12
CA VAL A 44 -1.58 -10.29 8.14
C VAL A 44 -1.79 -9.71 9.53
N SER A 45 -0.93 -8.77 9.92
CA SER A 45 -1.09 -7.92 11.10
C SER A 45 -1.01 -6.45 10.68
N PHE A 46 -2.00 -5.66 11.09
CA PHE A 46 -2.03 -4.24 10.77
C PHE A 46 -1.64 -3.41 11.99
N ILE A 47 -0.73 -2.46 11.77
CA ILE A 47 -0.21 -1.51 12.75
C ILE A 47 -0.85 -0.16 12.44
N SER A 48 -1.77 0.28 13.28
CA SER A 48 -2.52 1.51 13.03
C SER A 48 -3.19 2.01 14.30
N GLU A 49 -4.05 3.00 14.14
CA GLU A 49 -4.84 3.62 15.20
C GLU A 49 -6.23 3.98 14.67
N LEU A 50 -7.21 3.92 15.57
CA LEU A 50 -8.61 4.20 15.32
C LEU A 50 -9.19 4.99 16.49
N GLY A 51 -10.20 5.80 16.21
CA GLY A 51 -10.95 6.45 17.28
C GLY A 51 -11.73 5.42 18.11
N ASN A 52 -11.89 5.68 19.40
CA ASN A 52 -12.81 4.94 20.24
C ASN A 52 -14.28 5.33 19.98
N ASP A 53 -14.73 5.11 18.75
CA ASP A 53 -16.05 5.47 18.25
C ASP A 53 -16.65 4.40 17.32
N ARG A 54 -17.87 4.67 16.84
CA ARG A 54 -18.63 3.74 15.99
C ARG A 54 -17.94 3.47 14.66
N VAL A 55 -17.26 4.47 14.09
CA VAL A 55 -16.51 4.32 12.84
C VAL A 55 -15.29 3.43 13.07
N GLY A 56 -14.60 3.61 14.19
CA GLY A 56 -13.49 2.75 14.60
C GLY A 56 -13.93 1.30 14.80
N ASP A 57 -15.12 1.07 15.37
CA ASP A 57 -15.70 -0.27 15.47
C ASP A 57 -15.99 -0.87 14.09
N MET A 58 -16.59 -0.09 13.17
CA MET A 58 -16.86 -0.55 11.80
C MET A 58 -15.59 -0.98 11.08
N ILE A 59 -14.51 -0.20 11.17
CA ILE A 59 -13.23 -0.51 10.52
C ILE A 59 -12.60 -1.76 11.16
N ARG A 60 -12.62 -1.86 12.50
CA ARG A 60 -12.11 -3.03 13.23
C ARG A 60 -12.85 -4.32 12.88
N ASP A 61 -14.17 -4.27 12.84
CA ASP A 61 -15.00 -5.43 12.56
C ASP A 61 -14.81 -5.86 11.09
N PHE A 62 -14.70 -4.88 10.17
CA PHE A 62 -14.34 -5.15 8.78
C PHE A 62 -12.96 -5.81 8.63
N MET A 63 -11.95 -5.42 9.41
CA MET A 63 -10.66 -6.10 9.43
C MET A 63 -10.79 -7.57 9.84
N LYS A 64 -11.54 -7.85 10.91
CA LYS A 64 -11.77 -9.21 11.41
C LYS A 64 -12.50 -10.08 10.38
N ASP A 65 -13.51 -9.54 9.71
CA ASP A 65 -14.28 -10.20 8.66
C ASP A 65 -13.45 -10.56 7.42
N ASN A 66 -12.25 -9.99 7.31
CA ASN A 66 -11.26 -10.23 6.25
C ASN A 66 -9.96 -10.85 6.80
N HIS A 67 -10.03 -11.49 7.98
CA HIS A 67 -8.93 -12.24 8.59
C HIS A 67 -7.68 -11.40 8.94
N ILE A 68 -7.85 -10.09 9.14
CA ILE A 68 -6.77 -9.21 9.59
C ILE A 68 -6.77 -9.13 11.11
N THR A 69 -5.61 -9.37 11.70
CA THR A 69 -5.42 -9.23 13.15
C THR A 69 -5.39 -7.77 13.55
N THR A 70 -6.15 -7.41 14.60
CA THR A 70 -6.26 -6.03 15.12
C THR A 70 -5.53 -5.83 16.44
N GLU A 71 -4.56 -6.69 16.76
CA GLU A 71 -3.78 -6.65 18.02
C GLU A 71 -2.91 -5.38 18.13
N PHE A 72 -2.41 -4.89 16.99
CA PHE A 72 -1.55 -3.71 16.91
C PHE A 72 -2.32 -2.48 16.37
N VAL A 73 -3.62 -2.42 16.62
CA VAL A 73 -4.47 -1.29 16.25
C VAL A 73 -4.89 -0.57 17.54
N ASP A 74 -4.28 0.58 17.79
CA ASP A 74 -4.61 1.42 18.94
C ASP A 74 -6.03 1.99 18.85
N ARG A 75 -6.63 2.21 20.00
CA ARG A 75 -7.95 2.82 20.16
C ARG A 75 -7.82 4.06 21.03
N PHE A 76 -7.54 5.19 20.39
CA PHE A 76 -7.34 6.43 21.13
C PHE A 76 -8.67 6.92 21.75
N PRO A 77 -8.65 7.38 23.02
CA PRO A 77 -9.86 7.82 23.72
C PRO A 77 -10.33 9.21 23.28
N ASP A 78 -9.40 10.07 22.87
CA ASP A 78 -9.64 11.46 22.47
C ASP A 78 -9.48 11.63 20.95
N GLY A 79 -10.45 12.27 20.30
CA GLY A 79 -10.50 12.46 18.85
C GLY A 79 -11.63 11.68 18.16
N LYS A 80 -11.56 11.55 16.83
CA LYS A 80 -12.49 10.80 15.98
C LYS A 80 -11.76 10.02 14.91
N SER A 81 -12.26 8.82 14.60
CA SER A 81 -11.80 8.04 13.46
C SER A 81 -11.90 8.89 12.17
N PRO A 82 -10.86 8.87 11.31
CA PRO A 82 -10.86 9.68 10.10
C PRO A 82 -12.00 9.32 9.14
N ILE A 83 -12.52 10.34 8.47
CA ILE A 83 -13.52 10.19 7.42
C ILE A 83 -13.04 10.94 6.17
N SER A 84 -13.26 10.33 5.02
CA SER A 84 -13.06 10.92 3.70
C SER A 84 -14.42 11.05 3.03
N LEU A 85 -14.74 12.21 2.48
CA LEU A 85 -15.91 12.42 1.64
C LEU A 85 -15.44 12.52 0.19
N ALA A 86 -15.82 11.55 -0.64
CA ALA A 86 -15.48 11.51 -2.05
C ALA A 86 -16.71 11.89 -2.89
N PHE A 87 -16.70 13.07 -3.48
CA PHE A 87 -17.78 13.56 -4.35
C PHE A 87 -17.46 13.20 -5.79
N LEU A 88 -18.26 12.31 -6.38
CA LEU A 88 -18.13 11.91 -7.78
C LEU A 88 -18.89 12.87 -8.69
N ASP A 89 -18.21 13.40 -9.70
CA ASP A 89 -18.85 14.14 -10.80
C ASP A 89 -19.43 13.18 -11.87
N ASP A 90 -20.08 13.74 -12.89
CA ASP A 90 -20.68 12.96 -13.99
C ASP A 90 -19.64 12.21 -14.84
N ASP A 91 -18.40 12.71 -14.85
CA ASP A 91 -17.23 12.10 -15.50
C ASP A 91 -16.51 11.10 -14.58
N LYS A 92 -17.08 10.82 -13.40
CA LYS A 92 -16.55 9.93 -12.35
C LYS A 92 -15.22 10.37 -11.73
N ASN A 93 -14.82 11.62 -11.88
CA ASN A 93 -13.72 12.17 -11.11
C ASN A 93 -14.16 12.38 -9.67
N ALA A 94 -13.26 12.10 -8.73
CA ALA A 94 -13.54 12.22 -7.30
C ALA A 94 -12.85 13.46 -6.72
N ASN A 95 -13.63 14.35 -6.08
CA ASN A 95 -13.11 15.39 -5.21
C ASN A 95 -13.17 14.92 -3.75
N TYR A 96 -12.07 15.03 -3.01
CA TYR A 96 -11.94 14.48 -1.67
C TYR A 96 -11.86 15.57 -0.60
N ILE A 97 -12.64 15.39 0.47
CA ILE A 97 -12.55 16.19 1.70
C ILE A 97 -12.21 15.26 2.86
N PHE A 98 -11.16 15.57 3.61
CA PHE A 98 -10.71 14.75 4.72
C PHE A 98 -11.02 15.41 6.06
N TYR A 99 -11.68 14.66 6.94
CA TYR A 99 -11.89 15.01 8.34
C TYR A 99 -10.99 14.13 9.19
N LYS A 100 -10.04 14.75 9.88
CA LYS A 100 -9.05 14.09 10.72
C LYS A 100 -9.05 14.80 12.07
N ASP A 101 -9.40 14.07 13.12
CA ASP A 101 -9.39 14.58 14.50
C ASP A 101 -8.62 13.57 15.35
N TYR A 102 -7.33 13.84 15.49
CA TYR A 102 -6.38 12.93 16.07
C TYR A 102 -5.82 13.49 17.38
N PRO A 103 -5.48 12.64 18.36
CA PRO A 103 -4.77 13.10 19.55
C PRO A 103 -3.38 13.62 19.18
N ALA A 104 -2.79 14.43 20.07
CA ALA A 104 -1.46 15.00 19.86
C ALA A 104 -0.34 13.94 19.89
N GLN A 105 -0.49 12.91 20.74
CA GLN A 105 0.45 11.80 20.88
C GLN A 105 -0.06 10.59 20.12
N ARG A 106 0.77 10.11 19.19
CA ARG A 106 0.52 9.00 18.27
C ARG A 106 1.88 8.43 17.89
N LEU A 107 2.09 7.16 17.60
CA LEU A 107 1.23 5.99 17.61
C LEU A 107 1.68 5.07 18.77
N GLU A 108 0.78 4.72 19.68
CA GLU A 108 1.11 4.00 20.92
C GLU A 108 0.75 2.50 20.83
N VAL A 109 1.45 1.75 19.97
CA VAL A 109 1.29 0.30 19.85
C VAL A 109 2.62 -0.43 20.07
N PRO A 110 2.64 -1.61 20.72
CA PRO A 110 3.87 -2.35 20.92
C PRO A 110 4.47 -2.84 19.60
N LEU A 111 5.79 -3.07 19.58
CA LEU A 111 6.45 -3.69 18.44
C LEU A 111 5.96 -5.14 18.29
N PRO A 112 5.41 -5.54 17.12
CA PRO A 112 4.98 -6.91 16.91
C PRO A 112 6.17 -7.87 16.87
N LYS A 113 5.91 -9.17 17.01
CA LYS A 113 6.95 -10.18 16.79
C LYS A 113 7.17 -10.38 15.28
N ILE A 114 8.08 -9.59 14.72
CA ILE A 114 8.60 -9.75 13.35
C ILE A 114 9.71 -10.82 13.36
N GLU A 115 9.68 -11.72 12.40
CA GLU A 115 10.70 -12.74 12.20
C GLU A 115 11.42 -12.53 10.86
N LYS A 116 12.55 -13.22 10.68
CA LYS A 116 13.34 -13.14 9.45
C LYS A 116 12.47 -13.52 8.23
N ASP A 117 12.65 -12.76 7.15
CA ASP A 117 11.91 -12.88 5.90
C ASP A 117 10.42 -12.54 6.01
N ASP A 118 9.86 -12.12 7.16
CA ASP A 118 8.53 -11.50 7.15
C ASP A 118 8.53 -10.25 6.24
N ILE A 119 7.36 -9.79 5.81
CA ILE A 119 7.25 -8.64 4.92
C ILE A 119 6.68 -7.46 5.71
N PHE A 120 7.33 -6.31 5.67
CA PHE A 120 6.90 -5.08 6.30
C PHE A 120 6.54 -4.03 5.24
N VAL A 121 5.28 -3.62 5.19
CA VAL A 121 4.73 -2.73 4.16
C VAL A 121 4.40 -1.39 4.78
N PHE A 122 4.89 -0.32 4.18
CA PHE A 122 4.62 1.03 4.63
C PHE A 122 4.63 1.99 3.45
N GLY A 123 4.10 3.19 3.68
CA GLY A 123 3.91 4.10 2.56
C GLY A 123 2.98 5.26 2.85
N SER A 124 2.43 5.79 1.77
CA SER A 124 1.47 6.89 1.76
C SER A 124 1.97 8.15 2.51
N TYR A 125 1.09 9.16 2.57
CA TYR A 125 1.31 10.32 3.42
C TYR A 125 1.48 9.95 4.91
N TYR A 126 0.99 8.78 5.34
CA TYR A 126 1.11 8.32 6.72
C TYR A 126 2.57 8.16 7.16
N SER A 127 3.42 7.60 6.28
CA SER A 127 4.87 7.44 6.57
C SER A 127 5.65 8.76 6.57
N LEU A 128 5.06 9.83 6.06
CA LEU A 128 5.65 11.16 5.98
C LEU A 128 5.19 12.09 7.11
N ASN A 129 4.24 11.64 7.94
CA ASN A 129 3.67 12.47 8.99
C ASN A 129 4.70 12.74 10.12
N PRO A 130 5.05 14.00 10.41
CA PRO A 130 6.05 14.34 11.42
C PRO A 130 5.66 13.88 12.83
N VAL A 131 4.36 13.82 13.15
CA VAL A 131 3.88 13.32 14.46
C VAL A 131 4.20 11.83 14.62
N LEU A 132 4.13 11.07 13.53
CA LEU A 132 4.34 9.62 13.54
C LEU A 132 5.81 9.24 13.32
N ARG A 133 6.67 10.19 12.94
CA ARG A 133 7.99 9.90 12.38
C ARG A 133 8.86 9.08 13.32
N THR A 134 8.92 9.45 14.61
CA THR A 134 9.72 8.73 15.60
C THR A 134 9.30 7.26 15.70
N ARG A 135 7.99 7.00 15.79
CA ARG A 135 7.47 5.63 15.86
C ARG A 135 7.65 4.89 14.52
N MET A 136 7.44 5.56 13.39
CA MET A 136 7.65 4.98 12.06
C MET A 136 9.10 4.49 11.89
N VAL A 137 10.09 5.32 12.21
CA VAL A 137 11.51 4.95 12.17
C VAL A 137 11.81 3.78 13.09
N GLU A 138 11.25 3.76 14.30
CA GLU A 138 11.42 2.65 15.24
C GLU A 138 10.90 1.32 14.68
N PHE A 139 9.72 1.32 14.05
CA PHE A 139 9.19 0.11 13.38
C PHE A 139 10.07 -0.33 12.20
N LEU A 140 10.55 0.61 11.38
CA LEU A 140 11.40 0.31 10.23
C LEU A 140 12.76 -0.25 10.64
N GLN A 141 13.41 0.37 11.62
CA GLN A 141 14.67 -0.12 12.20
C GLN A 141 14.48 -1.53 12.78
N TYR A 142 13.43 -1.73 13.57
CA TYR A 142 13.12 -3.03 14.16
C TYR A 142 12.85 -4.12 13.10
N ALA A 143 12.14 -3.79 12.01
CA ALA A 143 11.92 -4.70 10.89
C ALA A 143 13.24 -5.02 10.14
N GLN A 144 14.08 -4.01 9.90
CA GLN A 144 15.37 -4.14 9.23
C GLN A 144 16.35 -5.00 10.03
N GLU A 145 16.49 -4.76 11.33
CA GLU A 145 17.34 -5.57 12.24
C GLU A 145 16.97 -7.05 12.22
N ARG A 146 15.69 -7.34 12.01
CA ARG A 146 15.14 -8.69 11.92
C ARG A 146 15.20 -9.30 10.54
N LYS A 147 15.71 -8.56 9.54
CA LYS A 147 15.82 -8.99 8.15
C LYS A 147 14.45 -9.35 7.55
N ALA A 148 13.44 -8.55 7.89
CA ALA A 148 12.20 -8.52 7.13
C ALA A 148 12.46 -7.88 5.75
N ILE A 149 11.62 -8.21 4.76
CA ILE A 149 11.59 -7.51 3.48
C ILE A 149 10.77 -6.23 3.67
N ILE A 150 11.39 -5.08 3.50
CA ILE A 150 10.75 -3.78 3.65
C ILE A 150 10.24 -3.30 2.27
N TYR A 151 8.93 -3.22 2.13
CA TYR A 151 8.22 -2.79 0.92
C TYR A 151 7.68 -1.37 1.11
N TYR A 152 8.16 -0.44 0.30
CA TYR A 152 7.77 0.97 0.35
C TYR A 152 6.96 1.39 -0.87
N ASP A 153 5.76 1.93 -0.64
CA ASP A 153 4.98 2.64 -1.66
C ASP A 153 4.71 4.09 -1.22
N PRO A 154 5.37 5.10 -1.82
CA PRO A 154 5.13 6.50 -1.46
C PRO A 154 3.66 6.91 -1.58
N ASN A 155 2.91 6.37 -2.54
CA ASN A 155 1.53 6.74 -2.90
C ASN A 155 1.31 8.27 -2.78
N PHE A 156 2.17 9.03 -3.45
CA PHE A 156 2.30 10.47 -3.29
C PHE A 156 1.36 11.19 -4.25
N ARG A 157 0.12 11.35 -3.78
CA ARG A 157 -0.98 11.90 -4.57
C ARG A 157 -0.78 13.37 -4.92
N LYS A 158 -1.35 13.79 -6.05
CA LYS A 158 -1.35 15.17 -6.57
C LYS A 158 -1.79 16.22 -5.54
N ALA A 159 -2.71 15.88 -4.63
CA ALA A 159 -3.15 16.78 -3.56
C ALA A 159 -2.00 17.25 -2.64
N HIS A 160 -0.94 16.44 -2.51
CA HIS A 160 0.24 16.71 -1.70
C HIS A 160 1.45 17.18 -2.52
N ALA A 161 1.33 17.32 -3.85
CA ALA A 161 2.44 17.70 -4.74
C ALA A 161 3.12 19.02 -4.31
N HIS A 162 2.35 19.97 -3.79
CA HIS A 162 2.86 21.25 -3.28
C HIS A 162 3.80 21.11 -2.06
N GLU A 163 3.77 19.96 -1.37
CA GLU A 163 4.57 19.65 -0.18
C GLU A 163 5.83 18.84 -0.52
N ALA A 164 6.00 18.39 -1.77
CA ALA A 164 7.06 17.46 -2.17
C ALA A 164 8.46 17.92 -1.72
N ILE A 165 8.80 19.19 -1.95
CA ILE A 165 10.09 19.77 -1.54
C ILE A 165 10.28 19.69 -0.02
N ARG A 166 9.22 19.97 0.75
CA ARG A 166 9.26 19.95 2.22
C ARG A 166 9.40 18.54 2.78
N LEU A 167 8.72 17.57 2.17
CA LEU A 167 8.67 16.18 2.62
C LEU A 167 9.83 15.33 2.07
N MET A 168 10.60 15.87 1.12
CA MET A 168 11.69 15.16 0.46
C MET A 168 12.69 14.51 1.44
N PRO A 169 13.16 15.17 2.51
CA PRO A 169 14.08 14.51 3.46
C PRO A 169 13.50 13.23 4.07
N THR A 170 12.20 13.22 4.39
CA THR A 170 11.51 12.04 4.92
C THR A 170 11.31 10.97 3.86
N VAL A 171 11.07 11.35 2.61
CA VAL A 171 11.02 10.40 1.48
C VAL A 171 12.36 9.72 1.30
N LEU A 172 13.47 10.46 1.34
CA LEU A 172 14.82 9.90 1.22
C LEU A 172 15.15 8.94 2.38
N GLU A 173 14.81 9.31 3.61
CA GLU A 173 14.98 8.42 4.77
C GLU A 173 14.14 7.14 4.62
N ASN A 174 12.92 7.22 4.09
CA ASN A 174 12.13 6.01 3.80
C ASN A 174 12.77 5.13 2.72
N LEU A 175 13.38 5.73 1.69
CA LEU A 175 14.08 4.98 0.64
C LEU A 175 15.29 4.22 1.21
N GLU A 176 16.02 4.78 2.19
CA GLU A 176 17.14 4.10 2.87
C GLU A 176 16.73 2.80 3.59
N PHE A 177 15.47 2.68 4.01
CA PHE A 177 14.96 1.45 4.62
C PHE A 177 14.44 0.43 3.61
N ALA A 178 14.12 0.83 2.38
CA ALA A 178 13.35 0.01 1.46
C ALA A 178 14.19 -1.06 0.74
N ASP A 179 13.75 -2.32 0.80
CA ASP A 179 14.28 -3.40 -0.04
C ASP A 179 13.57 -3.46 -1.40
N ILE A 180 12.32 -3.02 -1.46
CA ILE A 180 11.54 -2.86 -2.68
C ILE A 180 10.82 -1.51 -2.62
N VAL A 181 11.02 -0.69 -3.65
CA VAL A 181 10.27 0.56 -3.85
C VAL A 181 9.29 0.35 -4.99
N ARG A 182 8.03 0.72 -4.78
CA ARG A 182 7.01 0.72 -5.82
C ARG A 182 6.30 2.06 -5.86
N GLY A 183 6.00 2.58 -7.05
CA GLY A 183 5.06 3.68 -7.24
C GLY A 183 4.41 3.67 -8.61
N SER A 184 3.49 4.60 -8.85
CA SER A 184 3.05 4.95 -10.20
C SER A 184 3.95 6.01 -10.82
N ASP A 185 3.88 6.16 -12.15
CA ASP A 185 4.45 7.32 -12.83
C ASP A 185 3.90 8.65 -12.32
N GLU A 186 2.60 8.70 -11.97
CA GLU A 186 2.00 9.88 -11.35
C GLU A 186 2.62 10.21 -9.98
N ASP A 187 2.90 9.20 -9.14
CA ASP A 187 3.54 9.42 -7.83
C ASP A 187 4.89 10.11 -7.99
N PHE A 188 5.71 9.64 -8.93
CA PHE A 188 7.03 10.21 -9.18
C PHE A 188 6.98 11.54 -9.93
N GLN A 189 5.96 11.75 -10.77
CA GLN A 189 5.69 13.06 -11.34
C GLN A 189 5.36 14.08 -10.24
N ASN A 190 4.60 13.69 -9.22
CA ASN A 190 4.24 14.55 -8.10
C ASN A 190 5.42 14.79 -7.14
N LEU A 191 6.30 13.80 -6.94
CA LEU A 191 7.46 13.90 -6.05
C LEU A 191 8.65 14.64 -6.68
N TYR A 192 8.99 14.30 -7.92
CA TYR A 192 10.24 14.69 -8.58
C TYR A 192 10.02 15.55 -9.83
N GLY A 193 8.78 15.71 -10.28
CA GLY A 193 8.50 16.36 -11.56
C GLY A 193 8.84 15.51 -12.78
N LYS A 194 9.05 14.19 -12.60
CA LYS A 194 9.48 13.24 -13.63
C LYS A 194 8.57 12.01 -13.67
N SER A 195 8.20 11.57 -14.87
CA SER A 195 7.36 10.40 -15.10
C SER A 195 8.08 9.25 -15.82
N ASP A 196 9.26 9.48 -16.40
CA ASP A 196 10.07 8.41 -17.00
C ASP A 196 10.68 7.52 -15.90
N ALA A 197 10.33 6.24 -15.91
CA ALA A 197 10.74 5.29 -14.88
C ALA A 197 12.25 5.10 -14.82
N GLN A 198 12.94 5.13 -15.96
CA GLN A 198 14.39 4.94 -16.04
C GLN A 198 15.15 6.15 -15.48
N GLU A 199 14.69 7.37 -15.77
CA GLU A 199 15.23 8.60 -15.18
C GLU A 199 15.02 8.63 -13.66
N VAL A 200 13.79 8.37 -13.21
CA VAL A 200 13.46 8.32 -11.77
C VAL A 200 14.33 7.29 -11.05
N TYR A 201 14.46 6.09 -11.62
CA TYR A 201 15.29 5.04 -11.04
C TYR A 201 16.74 5.51 -10.87
N LYS A 202 17.38 5.96 -11.96
CA LYS A 202 18.80 6.32 -11.96
C LYS A 202 19.13 7.50 -11.05
N GLU A 203 18.25 8.50 -11.00
CA GLU A 203 18.55 9.75 -10.31
C GLU A 203 18.09 9.78 -8.85
N HIS A 204 17.04 9.03 -8.51
CA HIS A 204 16.38 9.17 -7.20
C HIS A 204 16.29 7.87 -6.40
N ILE A 205 16.25 6.70 -7.04
CA ILE A 205 15.97 5.43 -6.34
C ILE A 205 17.20 4.53 -6.23
N GLN A 206 17.96 4.36 -7.31
CA GLN A 206 19.03 3.36 -7.47
C GLN A 206 20.10 3.42 -6.36
N PHE A 207 20.37 4.61 -5.83
CA PHE A 207 21.34 4.77 -4.74
C PHE A 207 20.88 4.09 -3.44
N TYR A 208 19.57 4.06 -3.19
CA TYR A 208 18.97 3.56 -1.95
C TYR A 208 18.44 2.13 -2.09
N CYS A 209 17.80 1.82 -3.22
CA CYS A 209 17.12 0.56 -3.43
C CYS A 209 17.36 0.04 -4.85
N ASP A 210 17.80 -1.21 -4.98
CA ASP A 210 18.00 -1.83 -6.29
C ASP A 210 16.69 -2.28 -6.93
N CYS A 211 15.67 -2.67 -6.15
CA CYS A 211 14.43 -3.23 -6.66
C CYS A 211 13.34 -2.16 -6.76
N PHE A 212 13.08 -1.71 -7.99
CA PHE A 212 12.14 -0.62 -8.25
C PHE A 212 11.07 -1.02 -9.26
N LEU A 213 9.81 -0.82 -8.89
CA LEU A 213 8.63 -1.11 -9.70
C LEU A 213 7.86 0.17 -9.99
N THR A 214 7.59 0.45 -11.27
CA THR A 214 6.74 1.58 -11.68
C THR A 214 5.54 1.08 -12.47
N THR A 215 4.34 1.44 -12.04
CA THR A 215 3.10 1.10 -12.76
C THR A 215 2.61 2.26 -13.62
N HIS A 216 2.15 1.99 -14.84
CA HIS A 216 1.71 2.97 -15.83
C HIS A 216 0.26 2.75 -16.29
N GLY A 217 -0.61 2.32 -15.37
CA GLY A 217 -1.99 1.95 -15.68
C GLY A 217 -2.09 0.87 -16.77
N ALA A 218 -2.79 1.17 -17.86
CA ALA A 218 -2.93 0.26 -19.00
C ALA A 218 -1.62 0.01 -19.77
N ASN A 219 -0.61 0.86 -19.58
CA ASN A 219 0.69 0.75 -20.25
C ASN A 219 1.67 -0.18 -19.51
N GLY A 220 1.21 -0.97 -18.54
CA GLY A 220 2.05 -2.02 -17.94
C GLY A 220 2.89 -1.57 -16.75
N VAL A 221 3.95 -2.33 -16.51
CA VAL A 221 4.83 -2.21 -15.34
C VAL A 221 6.28 -2.28 -15.77
N ASN A 222 7.07 -1.32 -15.30
CA ASN A 222 8.53 -1.36 -15.42
C ASN A 222 9.14 -1.92 -14.14
N LEU A 223 10.06 -2.88 -14.29
CA LEU A 223 10.91 -3.39 -13.23
C LEU A 223 12.35 -2.95 -13.52
N HIS A 224 12.97 -2.29 -12.55
CA HIS A 224 14.40 -2.04 -12.52
C HIS A 224 15.02 -2.84 -11.37
N THR A 225 16.13 -3.50 -11.67
CA THR A 225 17.00 -4.18 -10.70
C THR A 225 18.44 -3.72 -10.92
N ARG A 226 19.36 -4.16 -10.05
CA ARG A 226 20.79 -4.00 -10.30
C ARG A 226 21.27 -4.68 -11.60
N ASN A 227 20.66 -5.81 -11.97
CA ASN A 227 21.18 -6.69 -13.02
C ASN A 227 20.48 -6.49 -14.37
N PHE A 228 19.20 -6.11 -14.36
CA PHE A 228 18.40 -5.96 -15.57
C PHE A 228 17.22 -4.99 -15.37
N THR A 229 16.67 -4.55 -16.49
CA THR A 229 15.41 -3.80 -16.57
C THR A 229 14.46 -4.54 -17.49
N ARG A 230 13.17 -4.61 -17.13
CA ARG A 230 12.15 -5.28 -17.94
C ARG A 230 10.80 -4.57 -17.87
N HIS A 231 10.16 -4.46 -19.01
CA HIS A 231 8.77 -4.05 -19.14
C HIS A 231 7.83 -5.26 -19.19
N PHE A 232 6.66 -5.14 -18.57
CA PHE A 232 5.58 -6.12 -18.60
C PHE A 232 4.27 -5.44 -19.02
N ASP A 233 3.67 -5.90 -20.10
CA ASP A 233 2.40 -5.38 -20.59
C ASP A 233 1.26 -5.68 -19.61
N SER A 234 0.37 -4.70 -19.42
CA SER A 234 -0.83 -4.89 -18.60
C SER A 234 -1.94 -5.58 -19.42
N PRO A 235 -2.77 -6.45 -18.80
CA PRO A 235 -3.99 -6.94 -19.41
C PRO A 235 -4.89 -5.79 -19.85
N GLN A 236 -5.40 -5.85 -21.08
CA GLN A 236 -6.36 -4.87 -21.58
C GLN A 236 -7.74 -5.16 -20.97
N ILE A 237 -8.20 -4.26 -20.11
CA ILE A 237 -9.52 -4.33 -19.47
C ILE A 237 -10.26 -3.01 -19.65
N GLN A 238 -11.59 -3.05 -19.55
CA GLN A 238 -12.41 -1.85 -19.44
C GLN A 238 -12.73 -1.62 -17.95
N PRO A 239 -12.05 -0.69 -17.26
CA PRO A 239 -12.21 -0.52 -15.82
C PRO A 239 -13.57 0.11 -15.48
N LEU A 240 -14.22 -0.39 -14.42
CA LEU A 240 -15.35 0.28 -13.77
C LEU A 240 -14.87 1.39 -12.82
N SER A 241 -13.75 1.13 -12.14
CA SER A 241 -13.04 2.02 -11.23
C SER A 241 -11.54 1.74 -11.32
N THR A 242 -10.68 2.70 -11.03
CA THR A 242 -9.23 2.49 -10.87
C THR A 242 -8.77 2.68 -9.42
N ILE A 243 -9.70 3.03 -8.52
CA ILE A 243 -9.42 3.24 -7.10
C ILE A 243 -8.98 1.91 -6.48
N GLY A 244 -7.88 1.93 -5.73
CA GLY A 244 -7.32 0.74 -5.09
C GLY A 244 -6.49 -0.15 -6.03
N ALA A 245 -6.41 0.12 -7.33
CA ALA A 245 -5.63 -0.70 -8.27
C ALA A 245 -4.16 -0.82 -7.85
N GLY A 246 -3.54 0.30 -7.42
CA GLY A 246 -2.17 0.31 -6.92
C GLY A 246 -2.01 -0.45 -5.60
N ASP A 247 -2.93 -0.26 -4.66
CA ASP A 247 -2.90 -0.97 -3.36
C ASP A 247 -3.00 -2.50 -3.57
N ASN A 248 -3.79 -2.93 -4.56
CA ASN A 248 -3.97 -4.34 -4.91
C ASN A 248 -2.83 -4.89 -5.78
N PHE A 249 -2.19 -4.04 -6.58
CA PHE A 249 -0.91 -4.39 -7.20
C PHE A 249 0.13 -4.73 -6.12
N ASN A 250 0.25 -3.90 -5.07
CA ASN A 250 1.15 -4.17 -3.95
C ASN A 250 0.82 -5.49 -3.26
N ALA A 251 -0.46 -5.71 -2.96
CA ALA A 251 -0.93 -6.98 -2.41
C ALA A 251 -0.54 -8.18 -3.28
N GLY A 252 -0.66 -8.07 -4.60
CA GLY A 252 -0.27 -9.13 -5.53
C GLY A 252 1.25 -9.37 -5.58
N ILE A 253 2.07 -8.31 -5.52
CA ILE A 253 3.53 -8.45 -5.40
C ILE A 253 3.89 -9.18 -4.10
N ILE A 254 3.33 -8.73 -2.97
CA ILE A 254 3.57 -9.35 -1.64
C ILE A 254 3.13 -10.81 -1.65
N TYR A 255 1.95 -11.11 -2.18
CA TYR A 255 1.46 -12.48 -2.33
C TYR A 255 2.40 -13.31 -3.21
N GLY A 256 2.89 -12.75 -4.32
CA GLY A 256 3.85 -13.40 -5.20
C GLY A 256 5.16 -13.74 -4.48
N LEU A 257 5.73 -12.80 -3.71
CA LEU A 257 6.94 -13.03 -2.90
C LEU A 257 6.75 -14.19 -1.93
N LEU A 258 5.58 -14.29 -1.30
CA LEU A 258 5.24 -15.40 -0.40
C LEU A 258 5.04 -16.71 -1.16
N LYS A 259 4.28 -16.68 -2.27
CA LYS A 259 3.92 -17.85 -3.08
C LYS A 259 5.15 -18.52 -3.71
N TYR A 260 6.12 -17.74 -4.16
CA TYR A 260 7.36 -18.23 -4.77
C TYR A 260 8.54 -18.31 -3.78
N ASP A 261 8.25 -18.22 -2.48
CA ASP A 261 9.19 -18.31 -1.36
C ASP A 261 10.41 -17.38 -1.42
N VAL A 262 10.26 -16.21 -2.02
CA VAL A 262 11.36 -15.23 -2.18
C VAL A 262 11.71 -14.62 -0.83
N ARG A 263 12.95 -14.85 -0.39
CA ARG A 263 13.50 -14.37 0.88
C ARG A 263 14.22 -13.05 0.71
N HIS A 264 14.54 -12.39 1.82
CA HIS A 264 15.27 -11.12 1.81
C HIS A 264 16.60 -11.24 1.04
N ALA A 265 17.32 -12.33 1.27
CA ALA A 265 18.61 -12.60 0.62
C ALA A 265 18.53 -12.87 -0.89
N ASP A 266 17.34 -13.21 -1.43
CA ASP A 266 17.18 -13.55 -2.84
C ASP A 266 17.00 -12.31 -3.72
N LEU A 267 16.47 -11.20 -3.17
CA LEU A 267 16.11 -9.99 -3.91
C LEU A 267 17.24 -9.47 -4.82
N PRO A 268 18.52 -9.38 -4.40
CA PRO A 268 19.59 -8.83 -5.24
C PRO A 268 19.91 -9.66 -6.50
N SER A 269 19.55 -10.95 -6.51
CA SER A 269 19.85 -11.88 -7.61
C SER A 269 18.62 -12.60 -8.15
N LEU A 270 17.42 -12.11 -7.82
CA LEU A 270 16.18 -12.74 -8.26
C LEU A 270 16.05 -12.66 -9.78
N ASP A 271 15.82 -13.81 -10.41
CA ASP A 271 15.81 -13.90 -11.87
C ASP A 271 14.56 -13.26 -12.50
N GLN A 272 14.66 -13.03 -13.81
CA GLN A 272 13.64 -12.35 -14.60
C GLN A 272 12.32 -13.13 -14.70
N ASP A 273 12.36 -14.46 -14.60
CA ASP A 273 11.18 -15.32 -14.73
C ASP A 273 10.40 -15.36 -13.41
N THR A 274 11.08 -15.42 -12.29
CA THR A 274 10.50 -15.35 -10.95
C THR A 274 9.88 -13.98 -10.71
N TRP A 275 10.58 -12.89 -11.06
CA TRP A 275 9.99 -11.54 -11.08
C TRP A 275 8.75 -11.45 -11.97
N GLY A 276 8.79 -12.06 -13.16
CA GLY A 276 7.63 -12.09 -14.05
C GLY A 276 6.41 -12.79 -13.46
N LYS A 277 6.62 -13.87 -12.70
CA LYS A 277 5.53 -14.55 -11.97
C LYS A 277 4.98 -13.70 -10.82
N ILE A 278 5.83 -12.99 -10.08
CA ILE A 278 5.43 -12.10 -8.99
C ILE A 278 4.64 -10.90 -9.52
N ILE A 279 5.15 -10.25 -10.57
CA ILE A 279 4.47 -9.09 -11.20
C ILE A 279 3.13 -9.50 -11.79
N ARG A 280 3.01 -10.71 -12.33
CA ARG A 280 1.71 -11.24 -12.78
C ARG A 280 0.71 -11.32 -11.63
N CYS A 281 1.10 -11.75 -10.43
CA CYS A 281 0.21 -11.70 -9.27
C CYS A 281 -0.24 -10.26 -8.95
N GLY A 282 0.68 -9.29 -9.03
CA GLY A 282 0.36 -7.85 -8.94
C GLY A 282 -0.69 -7.41 -9.96
N MET A 283 -0.47 -7.75 -11.23
CA MET A 283 -1.39 -7.41 -12.32
C MET A 283 -2.76 -8.08 -12.15
N ASP A 284 -2.82 -9.36 -11.79
CA ASP A 284 -4.07 -10.09 -11.62
C ASP A 284 -4.96 -9.42 -10.56
N LEU A 285 -4.39 -9.09 -9.40
CA LEU A 285 -5.12 -8.43 -8.30
C LEU A 285 -5.53 -7.01 -8.67
N ALA A 286 -4.65 -6.23 -9.32
CA ALA A 286 -4.99 -4.89 -9.77
C ALA A 286 -6.13 -4.90 -10.81
N SER A 287 -6.05 -5.81 -11.79
CA SER A 287 -7.07 -5.96 -12.83
C SER A 287 -8.41 -6.47 -12.28
N GLU A 288 -8.42 -7.35 -11.28
CA GLU A 288 -9.65 -7.77 -10.60
C GLU A 288 -10.35 -6.59 -9.94
N VAL A 289 -9.62 -5.79 -9.14
CA VAL A 289 -10.22 -4.66 -8.43
C VAL A 289 -10.79 -3.62 -9.38
N CYS A 290 -10.12 -3.38 -10.52
CA CYS A 290 -10.59 -2.47 -11.54
C CYS A 290 -11.95 -2.85 -12.17
N GLN A 291 -12.41 -4.09 -12.01
CA GLN A 291 -13.69 -4.59 -12.51
C GLN A 291 -14.85 -4.38 -11.51
N SER A 292 -14.61 -3.68 -10.40
CA SER A 292 -15.61 -3.39 -9.38
C SER A 292 -15.51 -1.95 -8.87
N TYR A 293 -16.43 -1.56 -7.98
CA TYR A 293 -16.34 -0.31 -7.22
C TYR A 293 -15.76 -0.51 -5.81
N ASP A 294 -15.25 -1.70 -5.51
CA ASP A 294 -14.56 -1.99 -4.26
C ASP A 294 -13.08 -1.63 -4.37
N ASN A 295 -12.42 -1.36 -3.24
CA ASN A 295 -11.00 -1.01 -3.18
C ASN A 295 -10.11 -2.23 -2.91
N TYR A 296 -10.68 -3.44 -2.94
CA TYR A 296 -10.05 -4.71 -2.56
C TYR A 296 -10.67 -5.85 -3.37
N ILE A 297 -9.95 -6.95 -3.56
CA ILE A 297 -10.44 -8.10 -4.35
C ILE A 297 -11.64 -8.76 -3.69
N SER A 298 -12.58 -9.31 -4.47
CA SER A 298 -13.74 -10.05 -3.92
C SER A 298 -13.33 -11.32 -3.16
N LYS A 299 -14.16 -11.78 -2.22
CA LYS A 299 -13.91 -13.05 -1.49
C LYS A 299 -13.99 -14.25 -2.44
N GLU A 300 -14.86 -14.17 -3.45
CA GLU A 300 -15.05 -15.15 -4.50
C GLU A 300 -13.82 -15.26 -5.40
N PHE A 301 -13.25 -14.12 -5.81
CA PHE A 301 -12.00 -14.11 -6.54
C PHE A 301 -10.87 -14.70 -5.69
N ALA A 302 -10.72 -14.25 -4.44
CA ALA A 302 -9.66 -14.73 -3.56
C ALA A 302 -9.71 -16.26 -3.36
N ALA A 303 -10.90 -16.82 -3.13
CA ALA A 303 -11.08 -18.27 -3.00
C ALA A 303 -10.66 -19.03 -4.27
N LYS A 304 -11.02 -18.53 -5.46
CA LYS A 304 -10.61 -19.12 -6.74
C LYS A 304 -9.11 -18.99 -6.97
N TYR A 305 -8.56 -17.81 -6.69
CA TYR A 305 -7.15 -17.48 -6.93
C TYR A 305 -6.21 -18.36 -6.11
N VAL A 306 -6.55 -18.60 -4.85
CA VAL A 306 -5.80 -19.53 -3.98
C VAL A 306 -5.95 -20.99 -4.44
N SER A 307 -7.12 -21.39 -4.93
CA SER A 307 -7.37 -22.79 -5.37
C SER A 307 -6.66 -23.17 -6.69
N GLN A 308 -6.37 -22.19 -7.54
CA GLN A 308 -5.67 -22.36 -8.81
C GLN A 308 -4.15 -22.22 -8.67
N SER A 309 -3.67 -21.87 -7.46
CA SER A 309 -2.31 -21.44 -7.18
C SER A 309 -1.36 -22.55 -6.82
#